data_AF-A0A352F8T0-F1
#
_entry.id   AF-A0A352F8T0-F1
#
_cell.length_a   1.000
_cell.length_b   1.000
_cell.length_c   1.000
_cell.angle_alpha   90.00
_cell.angle_beta   90.00
_cell.angle_gamma   90.00
#
_symmetry.space_group_name_H-M   'P 1'
#
loop_
_entity.id
_entity.type
_entity.pdbx_description
1 polymer ?
#
loop_
_entity_poly.entity_id
_entity_poly.type
_entity_poly.pdbx_seq_one_letter_code
_entity_poly.pdbx_strand_id
1 'polypeptide(L)' 'SQFYRNQYDAQTGLMRPRYADGRWLEPFDPFKVSMLDQGDYTEANAWHYSFYVPQNIPDLIRLS' A
#
# COMPACT_ATOMS: atom_id res chain seq x y z
N SER A 1 -1.32 16.08 0.58
CA SER A 1 -2.16 15.01 1.16
C SER A 1 -2.51 13.87 0.19
N GLN A 2 -2.01 13.84 -1.05
CA GLN A 2 -2.44 12.88 -2.09
C GLN A 2 -1.42 11.77 -2.43
N PHE A 3 -0.29 11.68 -1.72
CA PHE A 3 0.79 10.73 -2.06
C PHE A 3 0.44 9.25 -1.86
N TYR A 4 -0.66 8.93 -1.16
CA TYR A 4 -1.18 7.56 -1.10
C TYR A 4 -1.43 6.97 -2.50
N ARG A 5 -1.82 7.80 -3.48
CA ARG A 5 -2.01 7.39 -4.88
C ARG A 5 -0.75 6.81 -5.52
N ASN A 6 0.43 7.25 -5.09
CA ASN A 6 1.69 6.80 -5.68
C ASN A 6 2.01 5.35 -5.32
N GLN A 7 1.45 4.88 -4.20
CA GLN A 7 1.61 3.52 -3.67
C GLN A 7 0.41 2.63 -3.98
N TYR A 8 -0.66 3.16 -4.59
CA TYR A 8 -1.82 2.37 -4.99
C TYR A 8 -1.48 1.57 -6.25
N ASP A 9 -1.42 0.25 -6.13
CA ASP A 9 -1.22 -0.66 -7.25
C ASP A 9 -2.57 -1.16 -7.76
N ALA A 10 -3.02 -0.60 -8.89
CA ALA A 10 -4.31 -0.93 -9.51
C ALA A 10 -4.43 -2.40 -9.96
N GLN A 11 -3.32 -3.14 -10.09
CA GLN A 11 -3.39 -4.58 -10.40
C GLN A 11 -3.80 -5.43 -9.20
N THR A 12 -3.43 -5.00 -7.99
CA THR A 12 -3.70 -5.74 -6.75
C THR A 12 -4.86 -5.14 -5.96
N GLY A 13 -5.21 -3.88 -6.22
CA GLY A 13 -6.19 -3.12 -5.45
C GLY A 13 -5.68 -2.68 -4.08
N LEU A 14 -4.39 -2.81 -3.81
CA LEU A 14 -3.77 -2.59 -2.51
C LEU A 14 -2.65 -1.55 -2.58
N MET A 15 -2.32 -0.98 -1.43
CA MET A 15 -1.13 -0.18 -1.27
C MET A 15 0.10 -1.10 -1.28
N ARG A 16 0.96 -0.97 -2.28
CA ARG A 16 2.13 -1.81 -2.50
C ARG A 16 3.43 -0.99 -2.44
N PRO A 17 4.53 -1.54 -1.92
CA PRO A 17 5.80 -0.82 -1.90
C PRO A 17 6.32 -0.57 -3.31
N ARG A 18 6.84 0.63 -3.53
CA ARG A 18 7.36 1.09 -4.83
C ARG A 18 8.77 1.63 -4.66
N TYR A 19 9.68 1.15 -5.49
CA TYR A 19 11.07 1.62 -5.54
C TYR A 19 11.14 3.04 -6.11
N ALA A 20 12.26 3.71 -5.84
CA ALA A 20 12.53 5.06 -6.34
C ALA A 20 12.54 5.16 -7.88
N ASP A 21 12.86 4.06 -8.58
CA ASP A 21 12.82 3.96 -10.04
C ASP A 21 11.40 3.70 -10.58
N GLY A 22 10.40 3.62 -9.71
CA GLY A 22 8.99 3.45 -10.05
C GLY A 22 8.54 2.00 -10.22
N ARG A 23 9.42 1.00 -10.08
CA ARG A 23 9.04 -0.41 -10.08
C ARG A 23 8.33 -0.78 -8.78
N TRP A 24 7.38 -1.70 -8.86
CA TRP A 24 6.74 -2.30 -7.68
C TRP A 24 7.64 -3.38 -7.06
N LEU A 25 7.50 -3.61 -5.75
CA LEU A 25 8.17 -4.72 -5.05
C LEU A 25 7.69 -6.08 -5.58
N GLU A 26 8.62 -6.92 -6.06
CA GLU A 26 8.34 -8.29 -6.52
C GLU A 26 9.30 -9.32 -5.92
N PRO A 27 8.82 -10.49 -5.48
CA PRO A 27 7.41 -10.91 -5.43
C PRO A 27 6.61 -10.15 -4.36
N PHE A 28 5.29 -10.02 -4.56
CA PHE A 28 4.38 -9.37 -3.61
C PHE A 28 3.43 -10.37 -2.98
N ASP A 29 3.50 -10.51 -1.66
CA ASP A 29 2.55 -11.28 -0.84
C ASP A 29 1.76 -10.31 0.05
N PRO A 30 0.47 -10.06 -0.23
CA PRO A 30 -0.34 -9.11 0.52
C PRO A 30 -0.69 -9.59 1.95
N PHE A 31 -0.43 -10.85 2.27
CA PHE A 31 -0.68 -11.42 3.60
C PHE A 31 0.55 -11.42 4.49
N LYS A 32 1.75 -11.20 3.93
CA LYS A 32 3.00 -11.15 4.68
C LYS A 32 2.93 -10.02 5.72
N VAL A 33 3.07 -10.40 6.99
CA VAL A 33 3.20 -9.45 8.09
C VAL A 33 4.65 -9.01 8.20
N SER A 34 4.87 -7.70 8.12
CA SER A 34 6.15 -7.08 8.45
C SER A 34 6.18 -6.68 9.92
N MET A 35 7.36 -6.79 10.54
CA MET A 35 7.61 -6.40 11.93
C MET A 35 8.42 -5.11 11.93
N LEU A 36 8.32 -4.29 12.99
CA LEU A 36 9.00 -2.98 13.17
C LEU A 36 10.02 -2.57 12.09
N ASP A 37 11.25 -3.09 12.17
CA ASP A 37 12.38 -2.72 11.29
C ASP A 37 12.55 -3.66 10.07
N GLN A 38 11.51 -4.44 9.76
CA GLN A 38 11.54 -5.49 8.74
C GLN A 38 10.32 -5.38 7.82
N GLY A 39 10.49 -4.67 6.71
CA GLY A 39 9.52 -4.60 5.61
C GLY A 39 8.84 -3.24 5.51
N ASP A 40 7.71 -3.20 4.81
CA ASP A 40 7.12 -1.96 4.32
C ASP A 40 5.84 -1.54 5.07
N TYR A 41 5.30 -2.41 5.93
CA TYR A 41 4.16 -2.13 6.81
C TYR A 41 4.58 -2.29 8.27
N THR A 42 4.15 -1.41 9.17
CA THR A 42 4.50 -1.53 10.59
C THR A 42 3.58 -2.55 11.28
N GLU A 43 4.12 -3.71 11.67
CA GLU A 43 3.41 -4.74 12.46
C GLU A 43 2.12 -5.27 11.80
N ALA A 44 2.02 -5.19 10.48
CA ALA A 44 0.81 -5.54 9.74
C ALA A 44 1.13 -6.00 8.32
N ASN A 45 0.10 -6.14 7.49
CA ASN A 45 0.22 -6.50 6.08
C ASN A 45 -0.50 -5.46 5.21
N ALA A 46 -0.50 -5.68 3.90
CA ALA A 46 -1.09 -4.76 2.92
C ALA A 46 -2.58 -4.50 3.18
N TRP A 47 -3.34 -5.54 3.58
CA TRP A 47 -4.78 -5.42 3.83
C TRP A 47 -5.11 -4.49 4.99
N HIS A 48 -4.33 -4.52 6.07
CA HIS A 48 -4.58 -3.65 7.22
C HIS A 48 -4.39 -2.16 6.87
N TYR A 49 -3.38 -1.83 6.04
CA TYR A 49 -3.02 -0.43 5.77
C TYR A 49 -3.62 0.16 4.50
N SER A 50 -4.10 -0.65 3.56
CA SER A 50 -4.58 -0.14 2.27
C SER A 50 -5.76 0.82 2.40
N PHE A 51 -6.50 0.75 3.50
CA PHE A 51 -7.65 1.60 3.79
C PHE A 51 -7.32 2.84 4.64
N TYR A 52 -6.07 3.04 5.03
CA TYR A 52 -5.65 4.15 5.89
C TYR A 52 -5.48 5.47 5.11
N VAL A 53 -6.58 5.92 4.48
CA VAL A 53 -6.69 7.22 3.81
C VAL A 53 -7.86 8.02 4.42
N PRO A 54 -7.87 8.25 5.75
CA PRO A 54 -9.02 8.86 6.44
C PRO A 54 -9.31 10.28 5.96
N GLN A 55 -8.29 10.99 5.45
CA GLN A 55 -8.42 12.35 4.94
C GLN A 55 -9.22 12.44 3.62
N ASN A 56 -9.43 11.35 2.89
CA ASN A 56 -10.12 11.38 1.59
C ASN A 56 -10.72 10.02 1.19
N ILE A 57 -11.68 9.53 1.99
CA ILE A 57 -12.39 8.28 1.73
C ILE A 57 -13.09 8.25 0.34
N PRO A 58 -13.76 9.32 -0.14
CA PRO A 58 -14.42 9.29 -1.45
C PRO A 58 -13.45 9.02 -2.60
N ASP A 59 -12.20 9.48 -2.49
CA ASP A 59 -11.20 9.21 -3.50
C ASP A 59 -10.62 7.79 -3.40
N LEU A 60 -10.44 7.28 -2.18
CA LEU A 60 -10.05 5.88 -1.98
C LEU A 60 -11.06 4.92 -2.64
N ILE A 61 -12.36 5.19 -2.50
CA ILE A 61 -13.44 4.43 -3.17
C ILE A 61 -13.33 4.51 -4.69
N ARG A 62 -12.90 5.66 -5.25
CA ARG A 62 -12.73 5.83 -6.70
C ARG A 62 -11.50 5.11 -7.26
N LEU A 63 -10.47 4.93 -6.45
CA LEU A 63 -9.25 4.22 -6.84
C LEU A 63 -9.46 2.70 -6.87
N SER A 64 -10.27 2.20 -5.94
CA SER A 64 -10.62 0.79 -5.75
C SER A 64 -11.54 0.25 -6.84
#